data_AF-A0A8T4Y037-F1
#
_entry.id   AF-A0A8T4Y037-F1
#
_cell.length_a   1.000
_cell.length_b   1.000
_cell.length_c   1.000
_cell.angle_alpha   90.00
_cell.angle_beta   90.00
_cell.angle_gamma   90.00
#
_symmetry.space_group_name_H-M   'P 1'
#
loop_
_entity.id
_entity.type
_entity.pdbx_description
1 polymer ?
#
loop_
_entity_poly.entity_id
_entity_poly.type
_entity_poly.pdbx_seq_one_letter_code
_entity_poly.pdbx_strand_id
1 'polypeptide(L)'
;MPRRTGQQRVSAYDIKKTTSMPPAYEARVGKADVAVFGVLADLEAKCAGILTDADVTGSDRIKYLNFVRAVWSQVRKGTLTNSKKNALVTYFVSQGCDEAVLTQLANAVMGATT
;
A
#
# COMPACT_ATOMS: atom_id res chain seq x y z
N MET A 1 -28.86 12.05 -7.13
CA MET A 1 -28.78 12.64 -5.78
C MET A 1 -28.02 13.96 -5.87
N PRO A 2 -28.57 15.09 -5.38
CA PRO A 2 -27.86 16.37 -5.39
C PRO A 2 -26.61 16.30 -4.49
N ARG A 3 -25.49 16.86 -4.97
CA ARG A 3 -24.25 16.93 -4.18
C ARG A 3 -24.43 17.89 -3.01
N ARG A 4 -23.98 17.48 -1.82
CA ARG A 4 -23.97 18.33 -0.63
C ARG A 4 -23.11 19.58 -0.87
N THR A 5 -23.56 20.71 -0.38
CA THR A 5 -22.80 21.97 -0.45
C THR A 5 -21.57 21.91 0.46
N GLY A 6 -20.62 22.84 0.26
CA GLY A 6 -19.41 22.93 1.10
C GLY A 6 -19.74 23.01 2.59
N GLN A 7 -20.68 23.90 2.95
CA GLN A 7 -21.14 24.10 4.33
C GLN A 7 -21.75 22.84 4.95
N GLN A 8 -22.55 22.09 4.17
CA GLN A 8 -23.19 20.85 4.63
C GLN A 8 -22.17 19.73 4.88
N ARG A 9 -21.01 19.75 4.22
CA ARG A 9 -19.93 18.79 4.49
C ARG A 9 -19.18 19.13 5.78
N VAL A 10 -18.96 20.42 6.03
CA VAL A 10 -18.30 20.92 7.24
C VAL A 10 -19.16 20.59 8.47
N SER A 11 -20.44 20.97 8.46
CA SER A 11 -21.34 20.70 9.61
C SER A 11 -21.49 19.21 9.90
N ALA A 12 -21.58 18.38 8.86
CA ALA A 12 -21.63 16.92 9.02
C ALA A 12 -20.32 16.36 9.63
N TYR A 13 -19.16 16.94 9.29
CA TYR A 13 -17.88 16.54 9.87
C TYR A 13 -17.78 16.96 11.35
N ASP A 14 -18.22 18.17 11.69
CA ASP A 14 -18.20 18.67 13.07
C ASP A 14 -19.09 17.83 14.00
N ILE A 15 -20.29 17.46 13.53
CA ILE A 15 -21.17 16.54 14.26
C ILE A 15 -20.50 15.18 14.43
N LYS A 16 -19.85 14.66 13.38
CA LYS A 16 -19.18 13.34 13.42
C LYS A 16 -18.03 13.33 14.43
N LYS A 17 -17.26 14.41 14.49
CA LYS A 17 -16.10 14.59 15.38
C LYS A 17 -16.48 14.47 16.86
N THR A 18 -17.65 14.93 17.24
CA THR A 18 -18.13 14.90 18.63
C THR A 18 -18.87 13.62 18.98
N THR A 19 -19.65 13.06 18.04
CA THR A 19 -20.59 11.96 18.35
C THR A 19 -20.04 10.56 18.05
N SER A 20 -19.41 10.37 16.90
CA SER A 20 -19.11 9.03 16.38
C SER A 20 -17.63 8.76 16.16
N MET A 21 -16.79 9.80 16.05
CA MET A 21 -15.34 9.61 15.96
C MET A 21 -14.71 9.09 17.26
N PRO A 22 -15.06 9.58 18.48
CA PRO A 22 -14.44 9.08 19.70
C PRO A 22 -14.77 7.60 20.00
N PRO A 23 -16.05 7.15 19.93
CA PRO A 23 -16.37 5.72 20.10
C PRO A 23 -15.75 4.83 19.01
N ALA A 24 -15.68 5.31 17.76
CA ALA A 24 -15.06 4.56 16.67
C ALA A 24 -13.53 4.51 16.79
N TYR A 25 -12.91 5.51 17.43
CA TYR A 25 -11.47 5.54 17.71
C TYR A 25 -11.12 4.51 18.79
N GLU A 26 -11.83 4.52 19.91
CA GLU A 26 -11.65 3.53 21.00
C GLU A 26 -11.83 2.10 20.50
N ALA A 27 -12.85 1.85 19.66
CA ALA A 27 -13.08 0.55 19.03
C ALA A 27 -11.98 0.12 18.03
N ARG A 28 -11.18 1.06 17.52
CA ARG A 28 -10.09 0.81 16.54
C ARG A 28 -8.74 0.59 17.21
N VAL A 29 -8.43 1.31 18.29
CA VAL A 29 -7.13 1.22 18.97
C VAL A 29 -6.88 -0.20 19.49
N GLY A 30 -7.92 -0.91 19.93
CA GLY A 30 -7.81 -2.32 20.37
C GLY A 30 -7.75 -3.37 19.25
N LYS A 31 -7.80 -2.98 17.97
CA LYS A 31 -7.86 -3.90 16.82
C LYS A 31 -6.70 -3.73 15.84
N ALA A 32 -5.60 -3.12 16.27
CA ALA A 32 -4.41 -3.03 15.45
C ALA A 32 -3.90 -4.46 15.17
N ASP A 33 -3.94 -4.87 13.91
CA ASP A 33 -3.53 -6.20 13.47
C ASP A 33 -2.00 -6.22 13.35
N VAL A 34 -1.33 -6.49 14.48
CA VAL A 34 0.15 -6.47 14.57
C VAL A 34 0.77 -7.56 13.68
N ALA A 35 0.09 -8.70 13.52
CA ALA A 35 0.54 -9.82 12.70
C ALA A 35 0.69 -9.41 11.22
N VAL A 36 -0.20 -8.56 10.73
CA VAL A 36 -0.16 -8.02 9.36
C VAL A 36 1.09 -7.18 9.11
N PHE A 37 1.57 -6.45 10.12
CA PHE A 37 2.82 -5.68 9.99
C PHE A 37 4.06 -6.58 9.98
N GLY A 38 4.03 -7.70 10.69
CA GLY A 38 5.09 -8.72 10.65
C GLY A 38 5.28 -9.32 9.26
N VAL A 39 4.18 -9.74 8.62
CA VAL A 39 4.21 -10.32 7.26
C VAL A 39 4.76 -9.31 6.24
N LEU A 40 4.38 -8.04 6.36
CA LEU A 40 4.90 -6.99 5.48
C LEU A 40 6.41 -6.77 5.69
N ALA A 41 6.88 -6.75 6.95
CA ALA A 41 8.29 -6.58 7.26
C ALA A 41 9.15 -7.72 6.70
N ASP A 42 8.71 -8.97 6.85
CA ASP A 42 9.40 -10.14 6.29
C ASP A 42 9.47 -10.08 4.76
N LEU A 43 8.40 -9.60 4.13
CA LEU A 43 8.33 -9.44 2.69
C LEU A 43 9.23 -8.31 2.19
N GLU A 44 9.28 -7.18 2.90
CA GLU A 44 10.22 -6.08 2.61
C GLU A 44 11.67 -6.53 2.76
N ALA A 45 11.98 -7.38 3.75
CA ALA A 45 13.31 -7.97 3.91
C ALA A 45 13.72 -8.86 2.73
N LYS A 46 12.80 -9.71 2.22
CA LYS A 46 13.04 -10.51 1.00
C LYS A 46 13.27 -9.61 -0.23
N CYS A 47 12.43 -8.58 -0.39
CA CYS A 47 12.56 -7.62 -1.48
C CYS A 47 13.85 -6.81 -1.39
N ALA A 48 14.34 -6.53 -0.19
CA ALA A 48 15.61 -5.85 0.02
C ALA A 48 16.80 -6.64 -0.55
N GLY A 49 16.76 -7.98 -0.54
CA GLY A 49 17.76 -8.83 -1.21
C GLY A 49 17.78 -8.60 -2.72
N ILE A 50 16.60 -8.66 -3.37
CA ILE A 50 16.45 -8.41 -4.81
C ILE A 50 16.98 -7.01 -5.19
N LEU A 51 16.70 -6.01 -4.37
CA LEU A 51 17.20 -4.65 -4.60
C LEU A 51 18.72 -4.54 -4.46
N THR A 52 19.33 -5.33 -3.59
CA THR A 52 20.79 -5.37 -3.44
C THR A 52 21.43 -6.06 -4.65
N ASP A 53 20.84 -7.17 -5.13
CA ASP A 53 21.32 -7.87 -6.33
C ASP A 53 21.20 -7.01 -7.59
N ALA A 54 20.21 -6.13 -7.64
CA ALA A 54 19.99 -5.16 -8.72
C ALA A 54 20.77 -3.83 -8.56
N ASP A 55 21.70 -3.75 -7.60
CA ASP A 55 22.49 -2.55 -7.27
C ASP A 55 21.67 -1.28 -6.98
N VAL A 56 20.44 -1.45 -6.49
CA VAL A 56 19.57 -0.34 -6.08
C VAL A 56 19.95 0.07 -4.67
N THR A 57 20.54 1.25 -4.54
CA THR A 57 21.06 1.78 -3.27
C THR A 57 20.39 3.09 -2.87
N GLY A 58 20.64 3.51 -1.62
CA GLY A 58 20.22 4.80 -1.09
C GLY A 58 18.71 5.05 -1.14
N SER A 59 18.34 6.28 -1.49
CA SER A 59 16.95 6.75 -1.50
C SER A 59 16.07 6.09 -2.55
N ASP A 60 16.64 5.56 -3.63
CA ASP A 60 15.84 4.95 -4.70
C ASP A 60 15.15 3.66 -4.24
N ARG A 61 15.73 2.95 -3.26
CA ARG A 61 15.09 1.79 -2.62
C ARG A 61 13.70 2.10 -2.09
N ILE A 62 13.45 3.33 -1.64
CA ILE A 62 12.14 3.75 -1.10
C ILE A 62 11.06 3.63 -2.17
N LYS A 63 11.35 3.97 -3.43
CA LYS A 63 10.38 3.90 -4.54
C LYS A 63 9.96 2.45 -4.79
N TYR A 64 10.93 1.53 -4.82
CA TYR A 64 10.67 0.10 -4.99
C TYR A 64 9.93 -0.51 -3.80
N LEU A 65 10.28 -0.15 -2.57
CA LEU A 65 9.55 -0.61 -1.38
C LEU A 65 8.11 -0.08 -1.37
N ASN A 66 7.88 1.14 -1.84
CA ASN A 66 6.52 1.68 -1.99
C ASN A 66 5.72 0.91 -3.06
N PHE A 67 6.36 0.48 -4.16
CA PHE A 67 5.73 -0.41 -5.12
C PHE A 67 5.35 -1.75 -4.47
N VAL A 68 6.27 -2.37 -3.71
CA VAL A 68 6.03 -3.62 -2.98
C VAL A 68 4.83 -3.50 -2.04
N ARG A 69 4.74 -2.43 -1.25
CA ARG A 69 3.60 -2.13 -0.37
C ARG A 69 2.29 -1.97 -1.14
N ALA A 70 2.34 -1.32 -2.29
CA ALA A 70 1.17 -1.13 -3.15
C ALA A 70 0.67 -2.48 -3.70
N VAL A 71 1.57 -3.33 -4.22
CA VAL A 71 1.22 -4.67 -4.71
C VAL A 71 0.68 -5.53 -3.59
N TRP A 72 1.38 -5.62 -2.46
CA TRP A 72 0.94 -6.41 -1.30
C TRP A 72 -0.43 -5.96 -0.77
N SER A 73 -0.69 -4.65 -0.72
CA SER A 73 -2.01 -4.15 -0.32
C SER A 73 -3.12 -4.61 -1.27
N GLN A 74 -2.85 -4.76 -2.57
CA GLN A 74 -3.85 -5.25 -3.52
C GLN A 74 -4.03 -6.77 -3.41
N VAL A 75 -2.93 -7.51 -3.21
CA VAL A 75 -2.98 -8.97 -2.98
C VAL A 75 -3.79 -9.29 -1.73
N ARG A 76 -3.48 -8.64 -0.61
CA ARG A 76 -4.20 -8.84 0.65
C ARG A 76 -5.70 -8.53 0.55
N LYS A 77 -6.07 -7.56 -0.29
CA LYS A 77 -7.48 -7.22 -0.53
C LYS A 77 -8.16 -8.19 -1.52
N GLY A 78 -7.42 -9.08 -2.18
CA GLY A 78 -7.92 -9.93 -3.26
C GLY A 78 -8.26 -9.15 -4.53
N THR A 79 -7.73 -7.94 -4.69
CA THR A 79 -8.12 -7.02 -5.77
C THR A 79 -7.04 -6.82 -6.82
N LEU A 80 -5.92 -7.55 -6.74
CA LEU A 80 -4.84 -7.47 -7.72
C LEU A 80 -5.25 -8.18 -9.00
N THR A 81 -5.45 -7.41 -10.06
CA THR A 81 -5.61 -7.92 -11.44
C THR A 81 -4.34 -7.67 -12.23
N ASN A 82 -4.13 -8.41 -13.32
CA ASN A 82 -3.01 -8.15 -14.23
C ASN A 82 -3.00 -6.70 -14.75
N SER A 83 -4.18 -6.13 -15.03
CA SER A 83 -4.29 -4.73 -15.43
C SER A 83 -3.79 -3.75 -14.36
N LYS A 84 -4.11 -4.01 -13.09
CA LYS A 84 -3.62 -3.18 -11.98
C LYS A 84 -2.14 -3.36 -11.71
N LYS A 85 -1.62 -4.59 -11.84
CA LYS A 85 -0.18 -4.87 -11.78
C LYS A 85 0.55 -4.04 -12.84
N ASN A 86 0.10 -4.11 -14.09
CA ASN A 86 0.72 -3.37 -15.19
C ASN A 86 0.62 -1.86 -14.97
N ALA A 87 -0.52 -1.34 -14.54
CA ALA A 87 -0.67 0.08 -14.23
C ALA A 87 0.28 0.56 -13.11
N LEU A 88 0.48 -0.26 -12.07
CA LEU A 88 1.46 0.03 -11.02
C LEU A 88 2.88 0.03 -11.57
N VAL A 89 3.25 -0.97 -12.37
CA VAL A 89 4.57 -1.03 -13.01
C VAL A 89 4.80 0.23 -13.85
N THR A 90 3.88 0.58 -14.75
CA THR A 90 3.98 1.79 -15.59
C THR A 90 4.13 3.07 -14.75
N TYR A 91 3.38 3.17 -13.64
CA TYR A 91 3.50 4.32 -12.74
C TYR A 91 4.90 4.42 -12.14
N PHE A 92 5.47 3.34 -11.60
CA PHE A 92 6.79 3.39 -10.98
C PHE A 92 7.94 3.49 -12.00
N VAL A 93 7.76 2.94 -13.21
CA VAL A 93 8.67 3.20 -14.33
C VAL A 93 8.72 4.69 -14.66
N SER A 94 7.58 5.39 -14.66
CA SER A 94 7.56 6.85 -14.86
C SER A 94 8.29 7.64 -13.76
N GLN A 95 8.53 7.02 -12.60
CA GLN A 95 9.30 7.59 -11.48
C GLN A 95 10.79 7.23 -11.53
N GLY A 96 11.24 6.61 -12.62
CA GLY A 96 12.63 6.21 -12.87
C GLY A 96 13.02 4.84 -12.29
N CYS A 97 12.05 3.97 -12.01
CA CYS A 97 12.34 2.60 -11.60
C CYS A 97 12.53 1.67 -12.82
N ASP A 98 13.39 0.67 -12.67
CA ASP A 98 13.60 -0.37 -13.67
C ASP A 98 12.42 -1.36 -13.69
N GLU A 99 11.85 -1.56 -14.88
CA GLU A 99 10.72 -2.46 -15.11
C GLU A 99 11.03 -3.93 -14.80
N ALA A 100 12.25 -4.39 -15.07
CA ALA A 100 12.66 -5.76 -14.79
C ALA A 100 12.69 -6.02 -13.28
N VAL A 101 13.27 -5.08 -12.52
CA VAL A 101 13.32 -5.14 -11.05
C VAL A 101 11.91 -5.09 -10.46
N LEU A 102 11.05 -4.18 -10.96
CA LEU A 102 9.64 -4.10 -10.52
C LEU A 102 8.87 -5.39 -10.80
N THR A 103 9.09 -6.02 -11.95
CA THR A 103 8.44 -7.28 -12.31
C THR A 103 8.88 -8.42 -11.38
N GLN A 104 10.18 -8.50 -11.07
CA GLN A 104 10.74 -9.48 -10.14
C GLN A 104 10.16 -9.29 -8.73
N LEU A 105 10.09 -8.04 -8.25
CA LEU A 105 9.48 -7.71 -6.97
C LEU A 105 7.99 -8.09 -6.91
N ALA A 106 7.23 -7.80 -7.97
CA ALA A 106 5.82 -8.16 -8.02
C ALA A 106 5.62 -9.69 -7.95
N ASN A 107 6.48 -10.46 -8.63
CA ASN A 107 6.42 -11.92 -8.60
C ASN A 107 6.81 -12.46 -7.21
N ALA A 108 7.81 -11.88 -6.55
CA ALA A 108 8.17 -12.22 -5.18
C ALA A 108 7.01 -11.98 -4.20
N VAL A 109 6.28 -10.86 -4.37
CA VAL A 109 5.11 -10.55 -3.54
C VAL A 109 3.98 -11.55 -3.76
N MET A 110 3.66 -11.87 -5.02
CA MET A 110 2.58 -12.80 -5.35
C MET A 110 2.90 -14.24 -4.91
N GLY A 111 4.15 -14.68 -5.09
CA GLY A 111 4.60 -16.01 -4.69
C GLY A 111 4.74 -16.22 -3.18
N ALA A 112 4.83 -15.14 -2.40
CA ALA A 112 4.83 -15.22 -0.93
C ALA A 112 3.42 -15.41 -0.33
N THR A 113 2.37 -15.29 -1.14
CA THR A 113 0.95 -15.34 -0.71
C THR A 113 0.17 -16.56 -1.20
N THR A 114 0.80 -17.43 -2.00
CA THR A 114 0.32 -18.77 -2.39
C THR A 114 0.91 -19.83 -1.48
#